data_AF-A0A4Y7JH78-F1
#
_entry.id   AF-A0A4Y7JH78-F1
#
_cell.length_a   1.000
_cell.length_b   1.000
_cell.length_c   1.000
_cell.angle_alpha   90.00
_cell.angle_beta   90.00
_cell.angle_gamma   90.00
#
_symmetry.space_group_name_H-M   'P 1'
#
loop_
_entity.id
_entity.type
_entity.pdbx_description
1 polymer ?
#
loop_
_entity_poly.entity_id
_entity_poly.type
_entity_poly.pdbx_seq_one_letter_code
_entity_poly.pdbx_strand_id
1 'polypeptide(L)'
;MKERARERERQEEEDSWKSKFKGPPVQRQPLKRRDCEVDLDSRLGKTQVVAPIAPLSQQAGYFCSVCKCVVKDSANYLDHINGKKHQRALGMSMRVERASLQQVQERFEALKKRKVKESLQSKT
;
A
#
# COMPACT_ATOMS: atom_id res chain seq x y z
N MET A 1 -41.73 -3.21 7.53
CA MET A 1 -41.00 -4.38 6.99
C MET A 1 -40.85 -4.32 5.47
N LYS A 2 -41.94 -4.21 4.69
CA LYS A 2 -41.90 -4.20 3.20
C LYS A 2 -41.13 -3.02 2.56
N GLU A 3 -41.13 -1.86 3.20
CA GLU A 3 -40.49 -0.64 2.68
C GLU A 3 -38.95 -0.72 2.69
N ARG A 4 -38.37 -1.21 3.80
CA ARG A 4 -36.93 -1.47 3.93
C ARG A 4 -36.41 -2.58 3.00
N ALA A 5 -37.28 -3.50 2.56
CA ALA A 5 -36.90 -4.53 1.59
C ALA A 5 -36.77 -3.93 0.19
N ARG A 6 -37.74 -3.10 -0.22
CA ARG A 6 -37.71 -2.38 -1.50
C ARG A 6 -36.58 -1.34 -1.60
N GLU A 7 -36.19 -0.76 -0.49
CA GLU A 7 -35.07 0.19 -0.44
C GLU A 7 -33.71 -0.50 -0.66
N ARG A 8 -33.53 -1.72 -0.13
CA ARG A 8 -32.33 -2.53 -0.41
C ARG A 8 -32.26 -2.98 -1.85
N GLU A 9 -33.37 -3.44 -2.43
CA GLU A 9 -33.42 -3.83 -3.85
C GLU A 9 -33.05 -2.65 -4.76
N ARG A 10 -33.53 -1.44 -4.46
CA ARG A 10 -33.14 -0.23 -5.21
C ARG A 10 -31.65 0.09 -5.06
N GLN A 11 -31.09 0.01 -3.86
CA GLN A 11 -29.65 0.22 -3.65
C GLN A 11 -28.81 -0.82 -4.39
N GLU A 12 -29.24 -2.08 -4.37
CA GLU A 12 -28.57 -3.18 -5.08
C GLU A 12 -28.60 -2.98 -6.62
N GLU A 13 -29.73 -2.51 -7.16
CA GLU A 13 -29.85 -2.17 -8.59
C GLU A 13 -29.00 -0.94 -8.97
N GLU A 14 -28.99 0.11 -8.14
CA GLU A 14 -28.16 1.29 -8.36
C GLU A 14 -26.66 0.99 -8.28
N ASP A 15 -26.24 0.16 -7.33
CA ASP A 15 -24.85 -0.31 -7.21
C ASP A 15 -24.44 -1.22 -8.38
N SER A 16 -25.36 -2.07 -8.84
CA SER A 16 -25.18 -2.90 -10.03
C SER A 16 -25.03 -2.05 -11.30
N TRP A 17 -25.86 -1.02 -11.46
CA TRP A 17 -25.78 -0.08 -12.59
C TRP A 17 -24.49 0.74 -12.58
N LYS A 18 -24.09 1.28 -11.41
CA LYS A 18 -22.79 1.97 -11.24
C LYS A 18 -21.59 1.06 -11.48
N SER A 19 -21.71 -0.23 -11.18
CA SER A 19 -20.66 -1.23 -11.45
C SER A 19 -20.45 -1.44 -12.95
N LYS A 20 -21.55 -1.48 -13.73
CA LYS A 20 -21.52 -1.64 -15.19
C LYS A 20 -20.98 -0.42 -15.94
N PHE A 21 -21.09 0.78 -15.36
CA PHE A 21 -20.63 2.04 -15.94
C PHE A 21 -19.19 2.45 -15.56
N LYS A 22 -18.41 1.56 -14.93
CA LYS A 22 -16.99 1.84 -14.69
C LYS A 22 -16.29 1.97 -16.05
N GLY A 23 -15.85 3.19 -16.35
CA GLY A 23 -15.26 3.59 -17.63
C GLY A 23 -14.04 2.77 -18.08
N PRO A 24 -13.42 3.14 -19.21
CA PRO A 24 -12.35 2.37 -19.84
C PRO A 24 -11.26 1.96 -18.83
N PRO A 25 -10.69 0.74 -18.96
CA PRO A 25 -9.66 0.28 -18.04
C PRO A 25 -8.47 1.24 -18.12
N VAL A 26 -8.35 2.11 -17.12
CA VAL A 26 -7.21 3.01 -16.97
C VAL A 26 -5.95 2.16 -16.99
N GLN A 27 -5.10 2.37 -18.00
CA GLN A 27 -3.78 1.75 -18.07
C GLN A 27 -2.96 2.30 -16.91
N ARG A 28 -2.89 1.51 -15.84
CA ARG A 28 -2.11 1.84 -14.65
C ARG A 28 -0.67 1.42 -14.90
N GLN A 29 0.27 2.27 -14.50
CA GLN A 29 1.69 1.94 -14.62
C GLN A 29 2.01 0.64 -13.85
N PRO A 30 2.98 -0.16 -14.34
CA PRO A 30 3.41 -1.37 -13.65
C PRO A 30 3.98 -1.04 -12.27
N LEU A 31 3.93 -2.02 -11.37
CA LEU A 31 4.38 -1.84 -9.99
C LEU A 31 5.89 -1.52 -9.96
N LYS A 32 6.24 -0.35 -9.43
CA LYS A 32 7.63 0.02 -9.15
C LYS A 32 7.99 -0.33 -7.72
N ARG A 33 9.27 -0.64 -7.49
CA ARG A 33 9.81 -0.77 -6.13
C ARG A 33 9.74 0.59 -5.45
N ARG A 34 9.42 0.61 -4.15
CA ARG A 34 9.45 1.85 -3.35
C ARG A 34 10.89 2.32 -3.19
N ASP A 35 11.11 3.61 -3.41
CA ASP A 35 12.41 4.27 -3.20
C ASP A 35 12.58 4.77 -1.76
N CYS A 36 11.47 4.97 -1.04
CA CYS A 36 11.48 5.41 0.36
C CYS A 36 11.37 4.22 1.32
N GLU A 37 12.23 4.21 2.33
CA GLU A 37 12.12 3.31 3.48
C GLU A 37 10.96 3.74 4.37
N VAL A 38 10.17 2.77 4.83
CA VAL A 38 9.03 3.04 5.71
C VAL A 38 9.54 2.98 7.14
N ASP A 39 9.66 4.14 7.79
CA ASP A 39 10.07 4.23 9.18
C ASP A 39 8.93 3.80 10.12
N LEU A 40 9.10 2.62 10.73
CA LEU A 40 8.19 2.05 11.73
C LEU A 40 8.78 2.12 13.15
N ASP A 41 10.07 2.43 13.27
CA ASP A 41 10.83 2.29 14.51
C ASP A 41 10.85 3.57 15.34
N SER A 42 10.66 4.73 14.72
CA SER A 42 10.71 6.03 15.43
C SER A 42 9.67 6.23 16.53
N ARG A 43 8.62 5.40 16.58
CA ARG A 43 7.56 5.45 17.61
C ARG A 43 7.66 4.35 18.66
N LEU A 44 8.66 3.47 18.56
CA LEU A 44 8.88 2.43 19.56
C LEU A 44 9.28 3.07 20.91
N GLY A 45 8.68 2.58 21.99
CA GLY A 45 8.98 3.04 23.36
C GLY A 45 8.44 4.43 23.74
N LYS A 46 7.68 5.10 22.87
CA LYS A 46 7.09 6.43 23.17
C LYS A 46 5.62 6.30 23.59
N THR A 47 5.27 6.88 24.73
CA THR A 47 3.88 6.98 25.18
C THR A 47 3.28 8.30 24.69
N GLN A 48 2.21 8.24 23.89
CA GLN A 48 1.49 9.41 23.40
C GLN A 48 0.08 9.45 24.00
N VAL A 49 -0.28 10.60 24.59
CA VAL A 49 -1.65 10.86 25.05
C VAL A 49 -2.50 11.22 23.83
N VAL A 50 -3.55 10.44 23.57
CA VAL A 50 -4.46 10.65 22.44
C VAL A 50 -5.75 11.29 22.94
N ALA A 51 -6.03 12.51 22.48
CA ALA A 51 -7.32 13.17 22.73
C ALA A 51 -8.39 12.61 21.77
N PRO A 52 -9.66 12.46 22.22
CA PRO A 52 -10.73 11.88 21.40
C PRO A 52 -11.12 12.72 20.17
N ILE A 53 -10.74 14.01 20.13
CA ILE A 53 -11.04 14.96 19.05
C ILE A 53 -9.81 15.18 18.15
N ALA A 54 -8.71 14.46 18.40
CA ALA A 54 -7.48 14.64 17.63
C ALA A 54 -7.65 14.23 16.15
N PRO A 55 -6.96 14.89 15.22
CA PRO A 55 -6.97 14.50 13.80
C PRO A 55 -6.45 13.06 13.65
N LEU A 56 -6.96 12.33 12.65
CA LEU A 56 -6.60 10.91 12.41
C LEU A 56 -5.09 10.64 12.32
N SER A 57 -4.28 11.64 11.97
CA SER A 57 -2.82 11.53 11.92
C SER A 57 -2.15 11.48 13.30
N GLN A 58 -2.83 11.93 14.36
CA GLN A 58 -2.37 11.93 15.75
C GLN A 58 -3.06 10.86 16.61
N GLN A 59 -3.90 10.04 15.98
CA GLN A 59 -4.57 8.94 16.67
C GLN A 59 -3.60 7.75 16.85
N ALA A 60 -3.85 6.92 17.86
CA ALA A 60 -3.00 5.76 18.13
C ALA A 60 -2.99 4.80 16.92
N GLY A 61 -1.84 4.71 16.24
CA GLY A 61 -1.60 3.79 15.11
C GLY A 61 -0.76 4.40 13.99
N TYR A 62 -0.65 3.65 12.89
CA TYR A 62 -0.02 4.05 11.64
C TYR A 62 -1.04 4.70 10.70
N PHE A 63 -0.78 5.94 10.30
CA PHE A 63 -1.67 6.68 9.40
C PHE A 63 -1.22 6.55 7.94
N CYS A 64 -2.14 6.15 7.07
CA CYS A 64 -1.92 6.14 5.62
C CYS A 64 -2.50 7.42 4.98
N SER A 65 -1.65 8.24 4.35
CA SER A 65 -2.07 9.49 3.68
C SER A 65 -2.94 9.26 2.44
N VAL A 66 -2.70 8.18 1.71
CA VAL A 66 -3.42 7.86 0.45
C VAL A 66 -4.83 7.37 0.73
N CYS A 67 -4.99 6.46 1.71
CA CYS A 67 -6.28 5.86 2.02
C CYS A 67 -7.02 6.55 3.17
N LYS A 68 -6.41 7.55 3.83
CA LYS A 68 -6.97 8.30 4.95
C LYS A 68 -7.50 7.39 6.08
N CYS A 69 -6.76 6.32 6.38
CA CYS A 69 -7.14 5.34 7.41
C CYS A 69 -6.01 5.16 8.42
N VAL A 70 -6.39 4.83 9.66
CA VAL A 70 -5.46 4.48 10.74
C VAL A 70 -5.42 2.97 10.86
N VAL A 71 -4.23 2.39 10.78
CA VAL A 71 -3.96 0.97 10.95
C VAL A 71 -3.23 0.77 12.27
N LYS A 72 -3.67 -0.17 13.10
CA LYS A 72 -3.18 -0.32 14.48
C LYS A 72 -1.78 -0.95 14.55
N ASP A 73 -1.51 -1.92 13.68
CA ASP A 73 -0.29 -2.73 13.72
C ASP A 73 0.65 -2.41 12.55
N SER A 74 1.95 -2.59 12.78
CA SER A 74 2.99 -2.39 11.77
C SER A 74 2.87 -3.35 10.60
N ALA A 75 2.64 -4.64 10.88
CA ALA A 75 2.46 -5.67 9.85
C ALA A 75 1.24 -5.37 8.97
N ASN A 76 0.10 -5.03 9.57
CA ASN A 76 -1.10 -4.67 8.84
C ASN A 76 -0.93 -3.36 8.04
N TYR A 77 -0.11 -2.42 8.53
CA TYR A 77 0.21 -1.21 7.79
C TYR A 77 1.06 -1.52 6.54
N LEU A 78 2.04 -2.42 6.64
CA LEU A 78 2.81 -2.88 5.48
C LEU A 78 1.92 -3.58 4.44
N ASP A 79 1.02 -4.45 4.89
CA ASP A 79 0.05 -5.13 4.02
C ASP A 79 -0.94 -4.14 3.39
N HIS A 80 -1.31 -3.10 4.13
CA HIS A 80 -2.15 -2.02 3.62
C HIS A 80 -1.49 -1.28 2.45
N ILE A 81 -0.24 -0.83 2.61
CA ILE A 81 0.47 -0.11 1.54
C ILE A 81 0.73 -1.06 0.36
N ASN A 82 0.99 -2.35 0.60
CA ASN A 82 1.14 -3.37 -0.44
C ASN A 82 -0.19 -3.80 -1.09
N GLY A 83 -1.32 -3.38 -0.51
CA GLY A 83 -2.64 -3.84 -0.89
C GLY A 83 -3.14 -3.30 -2.23
N LYS A 84 -3.99 -4.09 -2.91
CA LYS A 84 -4.64 -3.73 -4.19
C LYS A 84 -5.34 -2.37 -4.14
N LYS A 85 -5.97 -2.02 -3.02
CA LYS A 85 -6.71 -0.76 -2.86
C LYS A 85 -5.76 0.44 -2.84
N HIS A 86 -4.70 0.37 -2.04
CA HIS A 86 -3.69 1.42 -1.93
C HIS A 86 -2.96 1.64 -3.26
N GLN A 87 -2.51 0.56 -3.92
CA GLN A 87 -1.82 0.68 -5.22
C GLN A 87 -2.73 1.23 -6.33
N ARG A 88 -4.02 0.89 -6.32
CA ARG A 88 -4.99 1.46 -7.26
C ARG A 88 -5.17 2.97 -7.06
N ALA A 89 -5.17 3.43 -5.82
CA ALA A 89 -5.27 4.86 -5.49
C ALA A 89 -4.01 5.64 -5.91
N LEU A 90 -2.84 4.99 -5.87
CA LEU A 90 -1.58 5.51 -6.42
C LEU A 90 -1.47 5.44 -7.95
N GLY A 91 -2.47 4.91 -8.65
CA GLY A 91 -2.43 4.75 -10.10
C GLY A 91 -1.52 3.63 -10.61
N MET A 92 -1.06 2.75 -9.71
CA MET A 92 -0.23 1.59 -10.05
C MET A 92 -1.08 0.31 -10.16
N SER A 93 -0.70 -0.58 -11.08
CA SER A 93 -1.24 -1.94 -11.11
C SER A 93 -0.34 -2.87 -10.28
N MET A 94 -0.91 -3.89 -9.64
CA MET A 94 -0.11 -4.93 -8.96
C MET A 94 0.57 -5.90 -9.94
N ARG A 95 0.51 -5.64 -11.26
CA ARG A 95 1.21 -6.45 -12.25
C ARG A 95 2.64 -5.92 -12.38
N VAL A 96 3.61 -6.82 -12.22
CA VAL A 96 5.03 -6.56 -12.42
C VAL A 96 5.39 -6.97 -13.86
N GLU A 97 6.32 -6.25 -14.47
CA GLU A 97 6.86 -6.63 -15.78
C GLU A 97 7.63 -7.94 -15.71
N ARG A 98 7.65 -8.69 -16.82
CA ARG A 98 8.41 -9.93 -16.91
C ARG A 98 9.91 -9.60 -17.03
N ALA A 99 10.72 -10.30 -16.26
CA ALA A 99 12.17 -10.11 -16.28
C ALA A 99 12.78 -10.63 -17.59
N SER A 100 13.72 -9.88 -18.17
CA SER A 100 14.55 -10.31 -19.31
C SER A 100 15.88 -10.93 -18.85
N LEU A 101 16.54 -11.69 -19.73
CA LEU A 101 17.84 -12.30 -19.40
C LEU A 101 18.91 -11.25 -19.03
N GLN A 102 18.94 -10.12 -19.73
CA GLN A 102 19.86 -9.01 -19.46
C GLN A 102 19.60 -8.40 -18.07
N GLN A 103 18.34 -8.14 -17.72
CA GLN A 103 17.97 -7.62 -16.40
C GLN A 103 18.42 -8.56 -15.28
N VAL A 104 18.34 -9.87 -15.49
CA VAL A 104 18.79 -10.87 -14.51
C VAL A 104 20.31 -10.82 -14.35
N GLN A 105 21.06 -10.77 -15.45
CA GLN A 105 22.53 -10.67 -15.43
C GLN A 105 23.00 -9.41 -14.69
N GLU A 106 22.45 -8.24 -15.02
CA GLU A 106 22.77 -6.97 -14.34
C GLU A 106 22.47 -7.02 -12.83
N ARG A 107 21.35 -7.65 -12.44
CA ARG A 107 21.00 -7.83 -11.02
C ARG A 107 21.99 -8.72 -10.29
N PHE A 108 22.43 -9.82 -10.91
CA PHE A 108 23.45 -10.69 -10.32
C PHE A 108 24.78 -9.98 -10.13
N GLU A 109 25.21 -9.16 -11.10
CA GLU A 109 26.43 -8.37 -10.98
C GLU A 109 26.33 -7.31 -9.87
N ALA A 110 25.21 -6.58 -9.80
CA ALA A 110 24.96 -5.60 -8.75
C ALA A 110 24.98 -6.24 -7.36
N LEU A 111 24.37 -7.42 -7.20
CA LEU A 111 24.36 -8.18 -5.95
C LEU A 111 25.75 -8.67 -5.55
N LYS A 112 26.55 -9.17 -6.51
CA LYS A 112 27.95 -9.54 -6.25
C LYS A 112 28.76 -8.34 -5.74
N LYS A 113 28.66 -7.19 -6.42
CA LYS A 113 29.35 -5.95 -6.02
C LYS A 113 28.94 -5.49 -4.62
N ARG A 114 27.65 -5.56 -4.30
CA ARG A 114 27.14 -5.20 -2.97
C ARG A 114 27.62 -6.15 -1.88
N LYS A 115 27.60 -7.47 -2.12
CA LYS A 115 28.08 -8.48 -1.16
C LYS A 115 29.57 -8.30 -0.85
N VAL A 116 30.37 -7.95 -1.86
CA VAL A 116 31.79 -7.61 -1.66
C VAL A 116 31.93 -6.37 -0.78
N LYS A 117 31.18 -5.29 -1.04
CA LYS A 117 31.19 -4.08 -0.20
C LYS A 117 30.75 -4.37 1.25
N GLU A 118 29.68 -5.13 1.44
CA GLU A 118 29.19 -5.52 2.78
C GLU A 118 30.25 -6.36 3.52
N SER A 119 30.94 -7.28 2.83
CA SER A 119 32.02 -8.09 3.43
C SER A 119 33.30 -7.31 3.76
N LEU A 120 33.51 -6.15 3.12
CA LEU A 120 34.61 -5.23 3.42
C LEU A 120 34.26 -4.33 4.61
N GLN A 121 33.00 -3.88 4.70
CA GLN A 121 32.49 -3.08 5.81
C GLN A 121 32.36 -3.86 7.12
N SER A 122 32.09 -5.18 7.07
CA SER A 122 32.00 -6.02 8.27
C SER A 122 33.35 -6.45 8.85
N LYS A 123 34.46 -6.10 8.20
CA LYS A 123 35.84 -6.42 8.63
C LYS A 123 36.59 -5.22 9.20
N THR A 124 35.92 -4.07 9.27
CA THR A 124 36.38 -2.86 9.98
C THR A 124 35.51 -2.70 11.22
#